data_AF-A0A7V2EUK2-F1
#
_entry.id   AF-A0A7V2EUK2-F1
#
_cell.length_a   1.000
_cell.length_b   1.000
_cell.length_c   1.000
_cell.angle_alpha   90.00
_cell.angle_beta   90.00
_cell.angle_gamma   90.00
#
_symmetry.space_group_name_H-M   'P 1'
#
loop_
_entity.id
_entity.type
_entity.pdbx_description
1 polymer ?
#
loop_
_entity_poly.entity_id
_entity_poly.type
_entity_poly.pdbx_seq_one_letter_code
_entity_poly.pdbx_strand_id
1 'polypeptide(L)'
;MTTLPTTSDLARLFLEDVPLLDLRAPVEFAEGAFPQAENIPLLTDEERHRVGIRYKEEGQDAAIELGYRLVSSAEKARRIALWADWARRHPDGVLYCFRGGLRSRLTQQMLADEAGIVVPRVAGGYKALRRFLIDTLAERA
;
A
#
# COMPACT_ATOMS: atom_id res chain seq x y z
N MET A 1 6.93 13.34 14.36
CA MET A 1 6.39 12.25 13.52
C MET A 1 7.41 11.13 13.52
N THR A 2 7.02 9.95 13.97
CA THR A 2 7.90 8.77 14.00
C THR A 2 8.20 8.35 12.55
N THR A 3 9.47 8.27 12.19
CA THR A 3 9.87 7.77 10.87
C THR A 3 9.68 6.26 10.83
N LEU A 4 8.64 5.81 10.12
CA LEU A 4 8.35 4.38 9.95
C LEU A 4 9.20 3.76 8.82
N PRO A 5 9.56 2.47 8.92
CA PRO A 5 10.56 1.85 8.05
C PRO A 5 10.13 1.79 6.59
N THR A 6 11.10 1.91 5.70
CA THR A 6 10.92 1.75 4.25
C THR A 6 11.99 0.80 3.75
N THR A 7 11.62 -0.14 2.87
CA THR A 7 12.57 -1.04 2.21
C THR A 7 12.75 -0.65 0.75
N SER A 8 14.00 -0.72 0.29
CA SER A 8 14.41 -0.58 -1.12
C SER A 8 15.13 -1.82 -1.64
N ASP A 9 15.26 -2.87 -0.82
CA ASP A 9 15.82 -4.15 -1.23
C ASP A 9 14.76 -4.95 -1.98
N LEU A 10 14.56 -4.61 -3.26
CA LEU A 10 13.49 -5.18 -4.09
C LEU A 10 13.79 -6.63 -4.47
N ALA A 11 15.07 -6.99 -4.64
CA ALA A 11 15.49 -8.34 -4.99
C ALA A 11 15.06 -9.34 -3.91
N ARG A 12 15.34 -9.01 -2.64
CA ARG A 12 14.95 -9.81 -1.49
C ARG A 12 13.46 -10.13 -1.47
N LEU A 13 12.60 -9.14 -1.77
CA LEU A 13 11.15 -9.33 -1.75
C LEU A 13 10.68 -10.46 -2.67
N PHE A 14 11.36 -10.66 -3.80
CA PHE A 14 11.02 -11.70 -4.76
C PHE A 14 11.79 -13.00 -4.55
N LEU A 15 13.05 -12.93 -4.10
CA LEU A 15 13.89 -14.12 -3.91
C LEU A 15 13.54 -14.91 -2.65
N GLU A 16 13.01 -14.23 -1.63
CA GLU A 16 12.62 -14.84 -0.35
C GLU A 16 11.11 -15.03 -0.21
N ASP A 17 10.33 -14.82 -1.29
CA ASP A 17 8.87 -14.90 -1.27
C ASP A 17 8.22 -14.08 -0.12
N VAL A 18 8.75 -12.88 0.12
CA VAL A 18 8.28 -12.02 1.22
C VAL A 18 6.80 -11.69 1.02
N PRO A 19 5.93 -11.88 2.03
CA PRO A 19 4.52 -11.53 1.93
C PRO A 19 4.33 -10.04 1.64
N LEU A 20 3.48 -9.71 0.66
CA LEU A 20 3.21 -8.33 0.27
C LEU A 20 1.75 -7.95 0.56
N LEU A 21 1.55 -6.81 1.21
CA LEU A 21 0.23 -6.21 1.38
C LEU A 21 0.00 -5.13 0.32
N ASP A 22 -0.85 -5.43 -0.66
CA ASP A 22 -1.22 -4.48 -1.71
C ASP A 22 -2.38 -3.58 -1.25
N LEU A 23 -2.10 -2.30 -1.07
CA LEU A 23 -3.06 -1.29 -0.63
C LEU A 23 -3.75 -0.55 -1.79
N ARG A 24 -3.44 -0.91 -3.03
CA ARG A 24 -4.11 -0.35 -4.21
C ARG A 24 -5.57 -0.80 -4.24
N ALA A 25 -6.40 -0.07 -4.98
CA ALA A 25 -7.80 -0.44 -5.14
C ALA A 25 -7.94 -1.78 -5.88
N PRO A 26 -9.05 -2.51 -5.69
CA PRO A 26 -9.28 -3.80 -6.35
C PRO A 26 -9.07 -3.77 -7.86
N VAL A 27 -9.52 -2.72 -8.56
CA VAL A 27 -9.32 -2.56 -10.00
C VAL A 27 -7.83 -2.46 -10.37
N GLU A 28 -7.01 -1.80 -9.55
CA GLU A 28 -5.56 -1.72 -9.78
C GLU A 28 -4.87 -3.07 -9.53
N PHE A 29 -5.36 -3.87 -8.59
CA PHE A 29 -4.84 -5.21 -8.28
C PHE A 29 -5.18 -6.22 -9.39
N ALA A 30 -6.42 -6.17 -9.90
CA ALA A 30 -6.87 -7.03 -10.99
C ALA A 30 -6.08 -6.83 -12.30
N GLU A 31 -5.62 -5.60 -12.57
CA GLU A 31 -4.76 -5.28 -13.73
C GLU A 31 -3.34 -5.85 -13.61
N GLY A 32 -2.95 -6.34 -12.44
CA GLY A 32 -1.66 -7.02 -12.23
C GLY A 32 -1.18 -6.88 -10.80
N ALA A 33 -0.73 -8.01 -10.25
CA ALA A 33 -0.21 -8.15 -8.90
C ALA A 33 0.99 -9.11 -8.86
N PHE A 34 1.69 -9.17 -7.73
CA PHE A 34 2.80 -10.10 -7.52
C PHE A 34 2.32 -11.39 -6.84
N PRO A 35 3.01 -12.53 -7.03
CA PRO A 35 2.56 -13.82 -6.51
C PRO A 35 2.27 -13.85 -5.01
N GLN A 36 3.11 -13.19 -4.20
CA GLN A 36 2.97 -13.15 -2.74
C GLN A 36 2.10 -11.98 -2.22
N ALA A 37 1.32 -11.34 -3.10
CA ALA A 37 0.53 -10.16 -2.74
C ALA A 37 -0.91 -10.52 -2.32
N GLU A 38 -1.32 -10.08 -1.12
CA GLU A 38 -2.70 -10.07 -0.65
C GLU A 38 -3.26 -8.64 -0.76
N ASN A 39 -4.43 -8.46 -1.38
CA ASN A 39 -5.05 -7.14 -1.54
C ASN A 39 -5.99 -6.83 -0.37
N ILE A 40 -5.59 -5.86 0.47
CA ILE A 40 -6.45 -5.25 1.49
C ILE A 40 -6.44 -3.74 1.23
N PRO A 41 -7.36 -3.23 0.39
CA PRO A 41 -7.23 -1.91 -0.19
C PRO A 41 -7.40 -0.79 0.84
N LEU A 42 -6.65 0.31 0.65
CA LEU A 42 -6.92 1.55 1.39
C LEU A 42 -8.21 2.22 0.92
N LEU A 43 -8.52 2.12 -0.37
CA LEU A 43 -9.68 2.74 -1.02
C LEU A 43 -10.38 1.70 -1.89
N THR A 44 -11.71 1.67 -1.86
CA THR A 44 -12.50 0.96 -2.88
C THR A 44 -12.30 1.61 -4.26
N ASP A 45 -12.77 0.96 -5.33
CA ASP A 45 -12.64 1.51 -6.69
C ASP A 45 -13.32 2.87 -6.83
N GLU A 46 -14.51 3.02 -6.23
CA GLU A 46 -15.27 4.26 -6.22
C GLU A 46 -14.58 5.36 -5.38
N GLU A 47 -14.11 5.01 -4.18
CA GLU A 47 -13.35 5.95 -3.33
C GLU A 47 -12.07 6.39 -4.04
N ARG A 48 -11.35 5.46 -4.67
CA ARG A 48 -10.13 5.73 -5.46
C ARG A 48 -10.43 6.69 -6.61
N HIS A 49 -11.54 6.50 -7.31
CA HIS A 49 -11.94 7.36 -8.41
C HIS A 49 -12.19 8.79 -7.92
N ARG A 50 -13.03 8.96 -6.88
CA ARG A 50 -13.38 10.27 -6.31
C ARG A 50 -12.19 11.00 -5.70
N VAL A 51 -11.38 10.30 -4.91
CA VAL A 51 -10.14 10.85 -4.31
C VAL A 51 -9.14 11.21 -5.39
N GLY A 52 -9.03 10.42 -6.46
CA GLY A 52 -8.16 10.68 -7.59
C GLY A 52 -8.54 11.95 -8.36
N ILE A 53 -9.83 12.15 -8.61
CA ILE A 53 -10.36 13.40 -9.20
C ILE A 53 -10.01 14.59 -8.30
N ARG A 54 -10.36 14.49 -7.01
CA ARG A 54 -10.11 15.56 -6.04
C ARG A 54 -8.63 15.94 -5.95
N TYR A 55 -7.75 14.95 -5.96
CA TYR A 55 -6.30 15.18 -5.95
C TYR A 55 -5.83 15.95 -7.19
N LYS A 56 -6.38 15.64 -8.36
CA LYS A 56 -6.02 16.31 -9.62
C LYS A 56 -6.52 17.75 -9.66
N GLU A 57 -7.71 18.00 -9.12
CA GLU A 57 -8.38 19.31 -9.19
C GLU A 57 -7.94 20.27 -8.08
N GLU A 58 -7.80 19.77 -6.85
CA GLU A 58 -7.63 20.59 -5.65
C GLU A 58 -6.39 20.21 -4.81
N GLY A 59 -5.60 19.24 -5.27
CA GLY A 59 -4.34 18.86 -4.63
C GLY A 59 -4.49 17.88 -3.46
N GLN A 60 -3.37 17.67 -2.77
CA GLN A 60 -3.22 16.58 -1.82
C GLN A 60 -4.12 16.72 -0.58
N ASP A 61 -4.18 17.91 0.02
CA ASP A 61 -4.87 18.10 1.30
C ASP A 61 -6.38 17.95 1.14
N ALA A 62 -6.96 18.49 0.05
CA ALA A 62 -8.36 18.31 -0.30
C ALA A 62 -8.71 16.83 -0.56
N ALA A 63 -7.79 16.07 -1.16
CA ALA A 63 -7.97 14.64 -1.40
C ALA A 63 -7.92 13.82 -0.11
N ILE A 64 -7.07 14.20 0.84
CA ILE A 64 -7.01 13.58 2.19
C ILE A 64 -8.31 13.85 2.94
N GLU A 65 -8.76 15.11 2.97
CA GLU A 65 -10.01 15.51 3.62
C GLU A 65 -11.20 14.74 3.02
N LEU A 66 -11.26 14.66 1.68
CA LEU A 66 -12.29 13.86 1.02
C LEU A 66 -12.20 12.39 1.43
N GLY A 67 -11.00 11.79 1.42
CA GLY A 67 -10.81 10.39 1.84
C GLY A 67 -11.37 10.10 3.23
N TYR A 68 -11.10 10.97 4.21
CA TYR A 68 -11.66 10.84 5.56
C TYR A 68 -13.17 11.02 5.61
N ARG A 69 -13.75 11.87 4.75
CA ARG A 69 -15.22 12.03 4.68
C ARG A 69 -15.92 10.86 4.00
N LEU A 70 -15.26 10.16 3.08
CA LEU A 70 -15.85 9.04 2.35
C LEU A 70 -15.93 7.76 3.19
N VAL A 71 -15.04 7.62 4.17
CA VAL A 71 -14.92 6.40 4.98
C VAL A 71 -15.50 6.64 6.36
N SER A 72 -16.54 5.89 6.72
CA SER A 72 -17.11 5.95 8.07
C SER A 72 -16.09 5.48 9.12
N SER A 73 -16.23 5.92 10.37
CA SER A 73 -15.35 5.48 11.47
C SER A 73 -15.36 3.95 11.63
N ALA A 74 -16.52 3.31 11.43
CA ALA A 74 -16.65 1.86 11.48
C ALA A 74 -15.88 1.16 10.34
N GLU A 75 -15.95 1.69 9.12
CA GLU A 75 -15.22 1.13 7.98
C GLU A 75 -13.71 1.36 8.13
N LYS A 76 -13.28 2.53 8.63
CA LYS A 76 -11.88 2.81 8.97
C LYS A 76 -11.36 1.77 9.97
N ALA A 77 -12.09 1.54 11.06
CA ALA A 77 -11.72 0.56 12.08
C ALA A 77 -11.65 -0.86 11.51
N ARG A 78 -12.61 -1.23 10.65
CA ARG A 78 -12.62 -2.53 9.96
C ARG A 78 -11.36 -2.72 9.09
N ARG A 79 -10.98 -1.71 8.30
CA ARG A 79 -9.76 -1.77 7.47
C ARG A 79 -8.50 -1.90 8.31
N ILE A 80 -8.39 -1.15 9.41
CA ILE A 80 -7.26 -1.25 10.34
C ILE A 80 -7.17 -2.66 10.93
N ALA A 81 -8.28 -3.24 11.36
CA ALA A 81 -8.32 -4.60 11.88
C ALA A 81 -7.82 -5.63 10.85
N LEU A 82 -8.26 -5.51 9.59
CA LEU A 82 -7.81 -6.40 8.51
C LEU A 82 -6.31 -6.27 8.24
N TRP A 83 -5.77 -5.05 8.20
CA TRP A 83 -4.33 -4.84 8.05
C TRP A 83 -3.54 -5.38 9.24
N ALA A 84 -4.06 -5.22 10.45
CA ALA A 84 -3.42 -5.71 11.66
C ALA A 84 -3.40 -7.24 11.71
N ASP A 85 -4.50 -7.90 11.34
CA ASP A 85 -4.58 -9.35 11.24
C ASP A 85 -3.61 -9.89 10.18
N TRP A 86 -3.52 -9.23 9.04
CA TRP A 86 -2.52 -9.54 8.02
C TRP A 86 -1.09 -9.42 8.57
N ALA A 87 -0.76 -8.30 9.22
CA ALA A 87 0.58 -8.05 9.73
C ALA A 87 0.98 -9.03 10.85
N ARG A 88 0.03 -9.49 11.67
CA ARG A 88 0.28 -10.53 12.68
C ARG A 88 0.55 -11.90 12.06
N ARG A 89 -0.10 -12.23 10.94
CA ARG A 89 0.17 -13.45 10.17
C ARG A 89 1.51 -13.38 9.44
N HIS A 90 1.96 -12.19 9.07
CA HIS A 90 3.15 -11.94 8.25
C HIS A 90 4.10 -10.95 8.93
N PRO A 91 4.81 -11.35 10.00
CA PRO A 91 5.66 -10.46 10.79
C PRO A 91 6.85 -9.87 9.99
N ASP A 92 7.25 -10.51 8.91
CA ASP A 92 8.28 -10.08 7.95
C ASP A 92 7.69 -9.41 6.70
N GLY A 93 6.36 -9.29 6.63
CA GLY A 93 5.64 -8.77 5.49
C GLY A 93 5.88 -7.29 5.24
N VAL A 94 5.68 -6.87 3.99
CA VAL A 94 5.89 -5.49 3.54
C VAL A 94 4.66 -4.98 2.81
N LEU A 95 4.24 -3.75 3.10
CA LEU A 95 3.10 -3.12 2.42
C LEU A 95 3.54 -2.23 1.25
N TYR A 96 2.70 -2.09 0.23
CA TYR A 96 2.92 -1.14 -0.85
C TYR A 96 1.62 -0.52 -1.36
N CYS A 97 1.76 0.62 -2.02
CA CYS A 97 0.73 1.18 -2.88
C CYS A 97 1.34 1.44 -4.26
N PHE A 98 0.61 2.10 -5.18
CA PHE A 98 1.06 2.25 -6.56
C PHE A 98 2.46 2.88 -6.71
N ARG A 99 2.78 3.91 -5.93
CA ARG A 99 4.06 4.65 -6.00
C ARG A 99 4.82 4.75 -4.66
N GLY A 100 4.41 3.98 -3.65
CA GLY A 100 5.02 4.05 -2.32
C GLY A 100 4.89 5.43 -1.65
N GLY A 101 3.83 6.17 -1.98
CA GLY A 101 3.59 7.54 -1.54
C GLY A 101 2.63 7.62 -0.34
N LEU A 102 1.69 8.55 -0.41
CA LEU A 102 0.78 8.88 0.69
C LEU A 102 -0.07 7.69 1.16
N ARG A 103 -0.66 6.90 0.24
CA ARG A 103 -1.54 5.77 0.59
C ARG A 103 -0.86 4.75 1.52
N SER A 104 0.35 4.33 1.17
CA SER A 104 1.10 3.38 2.01
C SER A 104 1.61 4.02 3.30
N ARG A 105 2.01 5.30 3.27
CA ARG A 105 2.40 6.02 4.50
C ARG A 105 1.26 6.16 5.50
N LEU A 106 0.06 6.55 5.05
CA LEU A 106 -1.11 6.68 5.91
C LEU A 106 -1.49 5.34 6.54
N THR A 107 -1.48 4.26 5.75
CA THR A 107 -1.80 2.92 6.25
C THR A 107 -0.77 2.45 7.29
N GLN A 108 0.51 2.67 7.01
CA GLN A 108 1.60 2.38 7.94
C GLN A 108 1.46 3.15 9.26
N GLN A 109 1.11 4.44 9.19
CA GLN A 109 0.90 5.29 10.36
C GLN A 109 -0.32 4.83 11.17
N MET A 110 -1.44 4.51 10.51
CA MET A 110 -2.64 4.00 11.19
C MET A 110 -2.38 2.67 11.89
N LEU A 111 -1.61 1.75 11.27
CA LEU A 111 -1.20 0.51 11.92
C LEU A 111 -0.33 0.75 13.16
N ALA A 112 0.62 1.66 13.07
CA ALA A 112 1.50 2.00 14.18
C ALA A 112 0.73 2.64 15.34
N ASP A 113 -0.13 3.62 15.04
CA ASP A 113 -0.85 4.40 16.05
C ASP A 113 -2.00 3.62 16.70
N GLU A 114 -2.75 2.85 15.91
CA GLU A 114 -4.02 2.25 16.36
C GLU A 114 -3.85 0.77 16.76
N ALA A 115 -2.84 0.09 16.21
CA ALA A 115 -2.58 -1.33 16.50
C ALA A 115 -1.21 -1.59 17.14
N GLY A 116 -0.32 -0.59 17.22
CA GLY A 116 1.04 -0.76 17.72
C GLY A 116 1.94 -1.61 16.81
N ILE A 117 1.55 -1.81 15.54
CA ILE A 117 2.27 -2.70 14.61
C ILE A 117 3.05 -1.85 13.60
N VAL A 118 4.35 -2.13 13.50
CA VAL A 118 5.24 -1.47 12.53
C VAL A 118 5.46 -2.42 11.35
N VAL A 119 4.94 -2.05 10.18
CA VAL A 119 5.14 -2.79 8.93
C VAL A 119 5.98 -1.94 7.97
N PRO A 120 7.09 -2.43 7.40
CA PRO A 120 7.83 -1.69 6.39
C PRO A 120 7.00 -1.43 5.13
N ARG A 121 7.30 -0.34 4.42
CA ARG A 121 6.71 -0.08 3.09
C ARG A 121 7.74 -0.14 1.97
N VAL A 122 7.32 -0.54 0.77
CA VAL A 122 8.20 -0.52 -0.41
C VAL A 122 8.43 0.91 -0.91
N ALA A 123 9.69 1.32 -1.04
CA ALA A 123 10.08 2.56 -1.71
C ALA A 123 9.67 2.51 -3.18
N GLY A 124 8.94 3.53 -3.67
CA GLY A 124 8.46 3.58 -5.05
C GLY A 124 7.31 2.62 -5.39
N GLY A 125 6.92 1.72 -4.48
CA GLY A 125 5.72 0.89 -4.55
C GLY A 125 5.66 -0.07 -5.74
N TYR A 126 4.44 -0.40 -6.19
CA TYR A 126 4.18 -1.28 -7.33
C TYR A 126 4.99 -0.88 -8.58
N LYS A 127 5.10 0.43 -8.86
CA LYS A 127 5.87 0.94 -10.00
C LYS A 127 7.34 0.53 -9.93
N ALA A 128 7.97 0.66 -8.76
CA ALA A 128 9.38 0.30 -8.58
C ALA A 128 9.58 -1.22 -8.65
N LEU A 129 8.70 -2.00 -7.99
CA LEU A 129 8.70 -3.46 -8.05
C LEU A 129 8.60 -3.98 -9.49
N ARG A 130 7.62 -3.47 -10.25
CA ARG A 130 7.41 -3.86 -11.65
C ARG A 130 8.60 -3.48 -12.53
N ARG A 131 9.15 -2.28 -12.32
CA ARG A 131 10.32 -1.79 -13.08
C ARG A 131 11.53 -2.66 -12.83
N PHE A 132 11.80 -3.00 -11.57
CA PHE A 132 12.89 -3.89 -11.17
C PHE A 132 12.83 -5.24 -11.89
N LEU A 133 11.67 -5.90 -11.95
CA LEU A 133 11.52 -7.17 -12.65
C LEU A 133 11.73 -7.05 -14.16
N ILE A 134 11.21 -6.00 -14.79
CA ILE A 134 11.40 -5.76 -16.24
C ILE A 134 12.86 -5.54 -16.56
N ASP A 135 13.54 -4.70 -15.79
CA ASP A 135 14.94 -4.37 -16.02
C ASP A 135 15.82 -5.62 -15.78
N THR A 136 15.52 -6.43 -14.76
CA THR A 136 16.19 -7.72 -14.50
C THR A 136 16.04 -8.72 -15.64
N LEU A 137 14.87 -8.75 -16.30
CA LEU A 137 14.64 -9.61 -17.46
C LEU A 137 15.39 -9.10 -18.70
N ALA A 138 15.47 -7.78 -18.87
CA ALA A 138 16.18 -7.16 -20.00
C ALA A 138 17.69 -7.34 -19.92
N GLU A 139 18.28 -7.31 -18.72
CA GLU A 139 19.72 -7.56 -18.51
C GLU A 139 20.15 -9.01 -18.78
N ARG A 140 19.20 -9.94 -18.87
CA ARG A 140 19.44 -11.36 -19.18
C ARG A 140 19.24 -11.70 -20.66
N ALA A 141 18.81 -10.74 -21.48
CA ALA A 141 18.60 -10.90 -22.92
C ALA A 141 19.84 -10.47 -23.72
#